data_AF-A0A8C4JBI7-F1
#
_entry.id   AF-A0A8C4JBI7-F1
#
_cell.length_a   1.000
_cell.length_b   1.000
_cell.length_c   1.000
_cell.angle_alpha   90.00
_cell.angle_beta   90.00
_cell.angle_gamma   90.00
#
_symmetry.space_group_name_H-M   'P 1'
#
loop_
_entity.id
_entity.type
_entity.pdbx_description
1 polymer ?
#
loop_
_entity_poly.entity_id
_entity_poly.type
_entity_poly.pdbx_seq_one_letter_code
_entity_poly.pdbx_strand_id
1 'polypeptide(L)'
;LKEYFIALYFGEPDSTGHKYGPESTERKNMVSQVDRTVGYLRKRIAESGLESNLNLIITSDHGMDTVIKSNEIHIRTVENFTFSDIQFELLDYGPNGLLVPKEGKLEHVYTVLKNAHPKLHVYKKEEFPKRFHYANNSRITPLLMYSDPGYVQFNNGEHGFDNEDMNMKTIFRAVGPAFKQGLVVEPFESVNVYALLCELLGITPEPHDGSLEIMREQGPAWRTCHPHPARPWTRCPHHVPVLLPGAASAVRERPNVAHVAPSQSTARSSPATSMPCLPQRPEGLHFKHV
;
A
#
# COMPACT_ATOMS: atom_id res chain seq x y z
N LEU A 1 0.02 -8.57 27.18
CA LEU A 1 -1.08 -8.73 26.21
C LEU A 1 -0.43 -9.14 24.90
N LYS A 2 -1.02 -10.05 24.13
CA LYS A 2 -0.46 -10.45 22.84
C LYS A 2 -0.76 -9.33 21.84
N GLU A 3 0.26 -8.78 21.21
CA GLU A 3 0.13 -7.73 20.20
C GLU A 3 -0.32 -8.39 18.89
N TYR A 4 -1.35 -7.84 18.27
CA TYR A 4 -1.90 -8.36 17.02
C TYR A 4 -1.84 -7.28 15.95
N PHE A 5 -1.26 -7.64 14.81
CA PHE A 5 -1.36 -6.87 13.58
C PHE A 5 -2.33 -7.58 12.62
N ILE A 6 -3.25 -6.83 12.04
CA ILE A 6 -4.22 -7.32 11.05
C ILE A 6 -4.16 -6.38 9.87
N ALA A 7 -3.95 -6.93 8.67
CA ALA A 7 -4.03 -6.20 7.42
C ALA A 7 -5.26 -6.66 6.62
N LEU A 8 -5.97 -5.70 6.03
CA LEU A 8 -7.08 -5.91 5.12
C LEU A 8 -6.80 -5.10 3.86
N TYR A 9 -7.03 -5.71 2.69
CA TYR A 9 -6.80 -5.08 1.39
C TYR A 9 -8.04 -5.22 0.51
N PHE A 10 -8.34 -4.15 -0.22
CA PHE A 10 -9.41 -4.10 -1.21
C PHE A 10 -8.80 -3.60 -2.53
N GLY A 11 -8.99 -4.33 -3.63
CA GLY A 11 -8.53 -3.91 -4.96
C GLY A 11 -9.39 -2.80 -5.60
N GLU A 12 -10.28 -2.20 -4.82
CA GLU A 12 -11.16 -1.10 -5.23
C GLU A 12 -10.86 0.14 -4.38
N PRO A 13 -10.94 1.36 -4.94
CA PRO A 13 -11.53 1.70 -6.24
C PRO A 13 -10.56 1.61 -7.44
N ASP A 14 -9.40 0.97 -7.26
CA ASP A 14 -8.34 0.88 -8.26
C ASP A 14 -8.80 0.18 -9.54
N SER A 15 -9.34 -1.04 -9.42
CA SER A 15 -9.82 -1.83 -10.57
C SER A 15 -10.87 -1.07 -11.40
N THR A 16 -11.82 -0.42 -10.73
CA THR A 16 -12.81 0.44 -11.40
C THR A 16 -12.17 1.69 -12.01
N GLY A 17 -11.17 2.27 -11.34
CA GLY A 17 -10.39 3.41 -11.80
C GLY A 17 -9.65 3.13 -13.11
N HIS A 18 -8.96 1.98 -13.22
CA HIS A 18 -8.32 1.59 -14.47
C HIS A 18 -9.33 1.44 -15.61
N LYS A 19 -10.45 0.76 -15.33
CA LYS A 19 -11.44 0.41 -16.35
C LYS A 19 -12.21 1.62 -16.88
N TYR A 20 -12.57 2.57 -16.01
CA TYR A 20 -13.48 3.66 -16.38
C TYR A 20 -12.85 5.06 -16.27
N GLY A 21 -11.68 5.18 -15.64
CA GLY A 21 -11.01 6.46 -15.36
C GLY A 21 -11.37 7.02 -13.96
N PRO A 22 -10.50 7.89 -13.40
CA PRO A 22 -10.66 8.41 -12.05
C PRO A 22 -11.91 9.28 -11.86
N GLU A 23 -12.33 10.00 -12.89
CA GLU A 23 -13.49 10.92 -12.85
C GLU A 23 -14.83 10.25 -13.24
N SER A 24 -14.85 8.93 -13.40
CA SER A 24 -16.02 8.19 -13.84
C SER A 24 -17.12 8.09 -12.77
N THR A 25 -18.37 7.97 -13.24
CA THR A 25 -19.51 7.71 -12.34
C THR A 25 -19.38 6.35 -11.67
N GLU A 26 -18.83 5.37 -12.38
CA GLU A 26 -18.52 4.03 -11.93
C GLU A 26 -17.56 4.05 -10.74
N ARG A 27 -16.42 4.76 -10.85
CA ARG A 27 -15.47 4.88 -9.74
C ARG A 27 -16.11 5.61 -8.56
N LYS A 28 -16.89 6.67 -8.79
CA LYS A 28 -17.61 7.37 -7.72
C LYS A 28 -18.57 6.45 -6.96
N ASN A 29 -19.30 5.59 -7.68
CA ASN A 29 -20.18 4.58 -7.09
C ASN A 29 -19.37 3.52 -6.31
N MET A 30 -18.21 3.12 -6.84
CA MET A 30 -17.32 2.17 -6.19
C MET A 30 -16.71 2.72 -4.90
N VAL A 31 -16.26 3.97 -4.90
CA VAL A 31 -15.81 4.66 -3.66
C VAL A 31 -16.92 4.65 -2.61
N SER A 32 -18.16 4.91 -3.02
CA SER A 32 -19.32 4.84 -2.11
C SER A 32 -19.55 3.42 -1.56
N GLN A 33 -19.17 2.38 -2.30
CA GLN A 33 -19.24 0.98 -1.84
C GLN A 33 -18.11 0.64 -0.86
N VAL A 34 -16.88 1.11 -1.12
CA VAL A 34 -15.75 0.95 -0.19
C VAL A 34 -16.06 1.67 1.13
N ASP A 35 -16.62 2.88 1.07
CA ASP A 35 -17.05 3.62 2.26
C ASP A 35 -18.07 2.84 3.11
N ARG A 36 -19.07 2.21 2.49
CA ARG A 36 -20.02 1.32 3.21
C ARG A 36 -19.32 0.14 3.89
N THR A 37 -18.27 -0.39 3.27
CA THR A 37 -17.48 -1.51 3.81
C THR A 37 -16.68 -1.08 5.04
N VAL A 38 -16.03 0.09 4.96
CA VAL A 38 -15.35 0.72 6.11
C VAL A 38 -16.35 1.03 7.23
N GLY A 39 -17.53 1.54 6.89
CA GLY A 39 -18.62 1.79 7.83
C GLY A 39 -19.09 0.52 8.54
N TYR A 40 -19.23 -0.59 7.81
CA TYR A 40 -19.53 -1.90 8.39
C TYR A 40 -18.43 -2.35 9.37
N LEU A 41 -17.15 -2.26 8.97
CA LEU A 41 -16.03 -2.62 9.85
C LEU A 41 -16.06 -1.81 11.16
N ARG A 42 -16.21 -0.49 11.08
CA ARG A 42 -16.31 0.38 12.26
C ARG A 42 -17.49 0.03 13.15
N LYS A 43 -18.67 -0.24 12.56
CA LYS A 43 -19.84 -0.69 13.31
C LYS A 43 -19.56 -1.99 14.07
N ARG A 44 -18.91 -2.98 13.44
CA ARG A 44 -18.59 -4.26 14.08
C ARG A 44 -17.54 -4.11 15.19
N ILE A 45 -16.58 -3.19 15.05
CA ILE A 45 -15.62 -2.85 16.12
C ILE A 45 -16.35 -2.32 17.35
N ALA A 46 -17.30 -1.39 17.17
CA ALA A 46 -18.12 -0.84 18.24
C ALA A 46 -19.01 -1.88 18.92
N GLU A 47 -19.76 -2.67 18.13
CA GLU A 47 -20.62 -3.75 18.65
C GLU A 47 -19.85 -4.85 19.40
N SER A 48 -18.55 -5.00 19.09
CA SER A 48 -17.67 -5.96 19.77
C SER A 48 -16.94 -5.37 20.99
N GLY A 49 -17.19 -4.09 21.33
CA GLY A 49 -16.55 -3.41 22.47
C GLY A 49 -15.05 -3.17 22.28
N LEU A 50 -14.56 -3.09 21.05
CA LEU A 50 -13.13 -2.99 20.74
C LEU A 50 -12.62 -1.54 20.58
N GLU A 51 -13.50 -0.54 20.57
CA GLU A 51 -13.11 0.86 20.30
C GLU A 51 -12.06 1.42 21.25
N SER A 52 -12.05 0.99 22.51
CA SER A 52 -11.09 1.46 23.52
C SER A 52 -9.70 0.81 23.41
N ASN A 53 -9.57 -0.26 22.61
CA ASN A 53 -8.36 -1.09 22.57
C ASN A 53 -7.80 -1.27 21.15
N LEU A 54 -8.52 -0.84 20.11
CA LEU A 54 -8.15 -1.05 18.72
C LEU A 54 -7.78 0.27 18.03
N ASN A 55 -6.60 0.29 17.43
CA ASN A 55 -6.15 1.35 16.52
C ASN A 55 -6.42 0.92 15.08
N LEU A 56 -7.21 1.69 14.35
CA LEU A 56 -7.54 1.48 12.94
C LEU A 56 -6.86 2.54 12.08
N ILE A 57 -6.03 2.11 11.14
CA ILE A 57 -5.44 2.94 10.10
C ILE A 57 -6.07 2.54 8.76
N ILE A 58 -6.52 3.52 7.99
CA ILE A 58 -7.03 3.39 6.63
C ILE A 58 -6.10 4.17 5.73
N THR A 59 -5.50 3.49 4.75
CA THR A 59 -4.55 4.09 3.81
C THR A 59 -4.75 3.53 2.40
N SER A 60 -4.12 4.14 1.40
CA SER A 60 -3.92 3.55 0.08
C SER A 60 -2.43 3.41 -0.25
N ASP A 61 -2.13 2.67 -1.30
CA ASP A 61 -0.82 2.46 -1.91
C ASP A 61 -0.44 3.58 -2.88
N HIS A 62 -1.39 4.05 -3.69
CA HIS A 62 -1.22 5.17 -4.62
C HIS A 62 -2.54 5.88 -4.88
N GLY A 63 -2.47 6.93 -5.71
CA GLY A 63 -3.62 7.55 -6.36
C GLY A 63 -3.89 7.00 -7.77
N MET A 64 -4.49 7.79 -8.64
CA MET A 64 -4.86 7.42 -10.01
C MET A 64 -5.00 8.68 -10.88
N ASP A 65 -4.45 8.67 -12.08
CA ASP A 65 -4.63 9.74 -13.08
C ASP A 65 -5.39 9.24 -14.32
N THR A 66 -5.92 10.17 -15.12
CA THR A 66 -6.63 9.89 -16.36
C THR A 66 -5.64 9.63 -17.50
N VAL A 67 -5.88 8.60 -18.30
CA VAL A 67 -5.09 8.32 -19.51
C VAL A 67 -5.62 9.15 -20.69
N ILE A 68 -4.73 9.84 -21.40
CA ILE A 68 -5.06 10.69 -22.55
C ILE A 68 -4.91 9.87 -23.84
N LYS A 69 -5.99 9.21 -24.26
CA LYS A 69 -6.01 8.28 -25.40
C LYS A 69 -5.51 8.84 -26.74
N SER A 70 -5.54 10.16 -26.94
CA SER A 70 -5.08 10.78 -28.18
C SER A 70 -3.57 10.99 -28.26
N ASN A 71 -2.84 10.81 -27.15
CA ASN A 71 -1.42 11.19 -27.01
C ASN A 71 -0.60 10.10 -26.31
N GLU A 72 -0.85 8.83 -26.62
CA GLU A 72 -0.07 7.72 -26.07
C GLU A 72 1.38 7.74 -26.62
N ILE A 73 2.35 7.29 -25.81
CA ILE A 73 3.75 7.15 -26.23
C ILE A 73 3.97 5.73 -26.77
N HIS A 74 4.31 5.63 -28.05
CA HIS A 74 4.56 4.37 -28.74
C HIS A 74 6.06 4.21 -29.03
N ILE A 75 6.80 3.57 -28.13
CA ILE A 75 8.27 3.41 -28.27
C ILE A 75 8.65 2.72 -29.60
N ARG A 76 7.82 1.79 -30.07
CA ARG A 76 8.02 1.08 -31.35
C ARG A 76 8.06 1.99 -32.58
N THR A 77 7.46 3.18 -32.51
CA THR A 77 7.38 4.12 -33.64
C THR A 77 8.47 5.19 -33.59
N VAL A 78 9.35 5.16 -32.59
CA VAL A 78 10.46 6.11 -32.50
C VAL A 78 11.45 5.84 -33.64
N GLU A 79 11.80 6.89 -34.38
CA GLU A 79 12.74 6.80 -35.49
C GLU A 79 14.11 6.30 -35.00
N ASN A 80 14.73 5.40 -35.76
CA ASN A 80 16.01 4.76 -35.44
C ASN A 80 16.01 3.89 -34.17
N PHE A 81 14.85 3.61 -33.59
CA PHE A 81 14.71 2.62 -32.52
C PHE A 81 14.36 1.24 -33.09
N THR A 82 14.94 0.18 -32.51
CA THR A 82 14.56 -1.20 -32.83
C THR A 82 14.64 -2.09 -31.61
N PHE A 83 13.60 -2.90 -31.39
CA PHE A 83 13.62 -3.95 -30.36
C PHE A 83 14.66 -5.03 -30.61
N SER A 84 15.22 -5.12 -31.83
CA SER A 84 16.34 -6.02 -32.10
C SER A 84 17.60 -5.66 -31.32
N ASP A 85 17.72 -4.43 -30.84
CA ASP A 85 18.84 -3.97 -30.00
C ASP A 85 18.58 -4.17 -28.49
N ILE A 86 17.42 -4.73 -28.12
CA ILE A 86 17.01 -4.94 -26.73
C ILE A 86 17.14 -6.42 -26.37
N GLN A 87 17.75 -6.70 -25.21
CA GLN A 87 17.88 -8.05 -24.64
C GLN A 87 16.73 -8.39 -23.71
N PHE A 88 16.28 -7.41 -22.91
CA PHE A 88 15.13 -7.54 -22.02
C PHE A 88 14.39 -6.22 -21.98
N GLU A 89 13.07 -6.31 -21.93
CA GLU A 89 12.19 -5.17 -21.77
C GLU A 89 11.09 -5.47 -20.76
N LEU A 90 10.76 -4.44 -19.99
CA LEU A 90 9.48 -4.30 -19.32
C LEU A 90 8.93 -2.96 -19.79
N LEU A 91 8.17 -3.01 -20.88
CA LEU A 91 7.38 -1.90 -21.41
C LEU A 91 5.90 -2.31 -21.28
N ASP A 92 4.99 -1.33 -21.31
CA ASP A 92 3.53 -1.56 -21.34
C ASP A 92 2.86 -2.02 -20.03
N TYR A 93 3.55 -1.95 -18.89
CA TYR A 93 2.98 -2.21 -17.54
C TYR A 93 2.73 -0.91 -16.75
N GLY A 94 2.14 0.08 -17.41
CA GLY A 94 1.94 1.42 -16.85
C GLY A 94 2.96 2.43 -17.38
N PRO A 95 3.19 3.54 -16.67
CA PRO A 95 3.94 4.69 -17.19
C PRO A 95 5.45 4.51 -17.06
N ASN A 96 5.92 3.43 -16.44
CA ASN A 96 7.34 3.13 -16.25
C ASN A 96 7.82 2.10 -17.27
N GLY A 97 9.08 2.24 -17.68
CA GLY A 97 9.75 1.30 -18.56
C GLY A 97 11.14 0.93 -18.06
N LEU A 98 11.50 -0.34 -18.20
CA LEU A 98 12.83 -0.87 -17.88
C LEU A 98 13.40 -1.58 -19.11
N LEU A 99 14.58 -1.17 -19.56
CA LEU A 99 15.25 -1.77 -20.71
C LEU A 99 16.65 -2.25 -20.37
N VAL A 100 16.98 -3.43 -20.87
CA VAL A 100 18.35 -3.95 -20.98
C VAL A 100 18.72 -3.96 -22.46
N PRO A 101 19.47 -2.97 -22.95
CA PRO A 101 20.07 -3.02 -24.27
C PRO A 101 21.06 -4.17 -24.39
N LYS A 102 21.22 -4.72 -25.60
CA LYS A 102 22.28 -5.69 -25.91
C LYS A 102 23.66 -5.06 -25.72
N GLU A 103 24.67 -5.92 -25.61
CA GLU A 103 26.07 -5.49 -25.48
C GLU A 103 26.45 -4.50 -26.59
N GLY A 104 27.08 -3.38 -26.20
CA GLY A 104 27.46 -2.30 -27.12
C GLY A 104 26.32 -1.38 -27.61
N LYS A 105 25.06 -1.64 -27.22
CA LYS A 105 23.90 -0.87 -27.71
C LYS A 105 23.38 0.19 -26.74
N LEU A 106 23.85 0.22 -25.50
CA LEU A 106 23.35 1.11 -24.44
C LEU A 106 23.29 2.59 -24.89
N GLU A 107 24.41 3.14 -25.36
CA GLU A 107 24.48 4.54 -25.76
C GLU A 107 23.57 4.86 -26.94
N HIS A 108 23.53 3.98 -27.94
CA HIS A 108 22.66 4.15 -29.10
C HIS A 108 21.18 4.21 -28.69
N VAL A 109 20.72 3.22 -27.92
CA VAL A 109 19.33 3.16 -27.45
C VAL A 109 18.99 4.37 -26.58
N TYR A 110 19.88 4.75 -25.67
CA TYR A 110 19.69 5.92 -24.82
C TYR A 110 19.55 7.22 -25.63
N THR A 111 20.47 7.48 -26.58
CA THR A 111 20.42 8.70 -27.40
C THR A 111 19.15 8.77 -28.25
N VAL A 112 18.72 7.64 -28.81
CA VAL A 112 17.47 7.57 -29.60
C VAL A 112 16.25 7.87 -28.75
N LEU A 113 16.17 7.31 -27.54
CA LEU A 113 14.97 7.43 -26.69
C LEU A 113 14.91 8.71 -25.85
N LYS A 114 16.05 9.28 -25.44
CA LYS A 114 16.10 10.40 -24.48
C LYS A 114 15.26 11.61 -24.88
N ASN A 115 15.16 11.89 -26.17
CA ASN A 115 14.38 13.02 -26.69
C ASN A 115 13.26 12.56 -27.65
N ALA A 116 12.87 11.28 -27.57
CA ALA A 116 11.87 10.72 -28.46
C ALA A 116 10.48 11.33 -28.27
N HIS A 117 10.18 11.81 -27.06
CA HIS A 117 8.92 12.47 -26.76
C HIS A 117 9.10 13.48 -25.61
N PRO A 118 8.51 14.69 -25.65
CA PRO A 118 8.65 15.70 -24.59
C PRO A 118 8.05 15.30 -23.23
N LYS A 119 7.33 14.17 -23.19
CA LYS A 119 6.63 13.62 -22.03
C LYS A 119 7.16 12.25 -21.61
N LEU A 120 8.29 11.84 -22.19
CA LEU A 120 9.01 10.63 -21.83
C LEU A 120 10.35 11.04 -21.21
N HIS A 121 10.62 10.59 -20.00
CA HIS A 121 11.89 10.83 -19.32
C HIS A 121 12.69 9.54 -19.34
N VAL A 122 13.84 9.54 -19.99
CA VAL A 122 14.72 8.36 -20.10
C VAL A 122 16.04 8.65 -19.44
N TYR A 123 16.48 7.74 -18.56
CA TYR A 123 17.70 7.87 -17.78
C TYR A 123 18.53 6.60 -17.90
N LYS A 124 19.85 6.79 -17.89
CA LYS A 124 20.74 5.73 -17.42
C LYS A 124 20.52 5.55 -15.92
N LYS A 125 20.69 4.32 -15.44
CA LYS A 125 20.51 3.97 -14.03
C LYS A 125 21.26 4.90 -13.07
N GLU A 126 22.48 5.26 -13.41
CA GLU A 126 23.37 6.10 -12.61
C GLU A 126 22.93 7.57 -12.59
N GLU A 127 22.12 7.98 -13.57
CA GLU A 127 21.63 9.35 -13.76
C GLU A 127 20.19 9.51 -13.25
N PHE A 128 19.53 8.43 -12.81
CA PHE A 128 18.14 8.47 -12.37
C PHE A 128 17.98 9.40 -11.15
N PRO A 129 16.94 10.25 -11.08
CA PRO A 129 16.84 11.25 -10.03
C PRO A 129 16.87 10.63 -8.62
N LYS A 130 17.82 11.08 -7.80
CA LYS A 130 18.10 10.49 -6.49
C LYS A 130 16.91 10.55 -5.53
N ARG A 131 16.04 11.56 -5.65
CA ARG A 131 14.85 11.73 -4.81
C ARG A 131 13.87 10.55 -4.86
N PHE A 132 13.88 9.76 -5.94
CA PHE A 132 13.03 8.57 -6.01
C PHE A 132 13.56 7.40 -5.18
N HIS A 133 14.83 7.41 -4.79
CA HIS A 133 15.50 6.28 -4.12
C HIS A 133 15.30 4.92 -4.85
N TYR A 134 15.09 4.95 -6.16
CA TYR A 134 14.61 3.79 -6.93
C TYR A 134 15.73 2.97 -7.56
N ALA A 135 16.79 3.62 -8.05
CA ALA A 135 17.73 2.98 -8.97
C ALA A 135 18.78 2.07 -8.31
N ASN A 136 19.02 2.18 -7.00
CA ASN A 136 20.09 1.44 -6.31
C ASN A 136 19.71 -0.01 -5.97
N ASN A 137 19.36 -0.81 -6.99
CA ASN A 137 19.06 -2.23 -6.84
C ASN A 137 19.50 -3.01 -8.08
N SER A 138 19.98 -4.25 -7.93
CA SER A 138 20.41 -5.09 -9.06
C SER A 138 19.29 -5.46 -10.03
N ARG A 139 18.02 -5.42 -9.59
CA ARG A 139 16.84 -5.67 -10.44
C ARG A 139 16.49 -4.50 -11.35
N ILE A 140 17.00 -3.31 -11.05
CA ILE A 140 16.81 -2.13 -11.90
C ILE A 140 17.79 -2.19 -13.07
N THR A 141 17.25 -2.05 -14.28
CA THR A 141 17.96 -2.20 -15.55
C THR A 141 18.84 -0.98 -15.88
N PRO A 142 19.78 -1.10 -16.84
CA PRO A 142 20.67 0.00 -17.22
C PRO A 142 19.94 1.25 -17.75
N LEU A 143 18.81 1.07 -18.43
CA LEU A 143 17.93 2.17 -18.83
C LEU A 143 16.59 2.07 -18.12
N LEU A 144 16.16 3.20 -17.56
CA LEU A 144 14.85 3.40 -16.95
C LEU A 144 14.15 4.53 -17.68
N MET A 145 12.83 4.49 -17.67
CA MET A 145 12.03 5.61 -18.11
C MET A 145 10.71 5.70 -17.35
N TYR A 146 10.16 6.90 -17.31
CA TYR A 146 8.78 7.12 -16.92
C TYR A 146 8.16 8.21 -17.80
N SER A 147 6.85 8.21 -17.97
CA SER A 147 6.12 9.26 -18.67
C SER A 147 5.45 10.25 -17.72
N ASP A 148 5.13 11.45 -18.23
CA ASP A 148 4.25 12.39 -17.52
C ASP A 148 2.83 11.78 -17.38
N PRO A 149 2.04 12.25 -16.39
CA PRO A 149 0.65 11.84 -16.22
C PRO A 149 -0.18 11.85 -17.51
N GLY A 150 -0.87 10.73 -17.74
CA GLY A 150 -1.78 10.53 -18.87
C GLY A 150 -1.13 10.03 -20.17
N TYR A 151 0.20 9.97 -20.26
CA TYR A 151 0.93 9.52 -21.46
C TYR A 151 1.31 8.03 -21.37
N VAL A 152 0.31 7.16 -21.32
CA VAL A 152 0.45 5.70 -21.16
C VAL A 152 -0.63 4.96 -21.95
N GLN A 153 -0.43 3.67 -22.21
CA GLN A 153 -1.31 2.86 -23.05
C GLN A 153 -2.42 2.12 -22.24
N PHE A 154 -3.40 1.57 -22.97
CA PHE A 154 -4.41 0.58 -22.53
C PHE A 154 -5.55 1.07 -21.63
N ASN A 155 -5.28 1.61 -20.45
CA ASN A 155 -6.33 1.88 -19.45
C ASN A 155 -6.98 3.27 -19.61
N ASN A 156 -8.10 3.52 -18.94
CA ASN A 156 -8.73 4.84 -18.85
C ASN A 156 -8.23 5.64 -17.63
N GLY A 157 -7.76 4.92 -16.61
CA GLY A 157 -6.98 5.48 -15.52
C GLY A 157 -5.69 4.68 -15.31
N GLU A 158 -4.63 5.33 -14.88
CA GLU A 158 -3.36 4.66 -14.61
C GLU A 158 -2.62 5.32 -13.44
N HIS A 159 -1.66 4.60 -12.86
CA HIS A 159 -0.83 5.08 -11.76
C HIS A 159 0.63 4.64 -11.95
N GLY A 160 1.50 5.06 -11.03
CA GLY A 160 2.95 4.81 -11.11
C GLY A 160 3.73 5.94 -11.77
N PHE A 161 3.11 7.11 -11.97
CA PHE A 161 3.80 8.33 -12.37
C PHE A 161 4.69 8.85 -11.23
N ASP A 162 5.22 10.06 -11.39
CA ASP A 162 6.01 10.72 -10.38
C ASP A 162 5.27 10.78 -9.03
N ASN A 163 5.95 10.42 -7.94
CA ASN A 163 5.34 10.46 -6.63
C ASN A 163 5.07 11.90 -6.14
N GLU A 164 5.63 12.92 -6.80
CA GLU A 164 5.30 14.32 -6.55
C GLU A 164 3.96 14.76 -7.16
N ASP A 165 3.42 14.02 -8.15
CA ASP A 165 2.14 14.35 -8.77
C ASP A 165 0.97 14.25 -7.78
N MET A 166 0.11 15.27 -7.77
CA MET A 166 -1.01 15.35 -6.83
C MET A 166 -2.00 14.19 -6.98
N ASN A 167 -2.18 13.69 -8.19
CA ASN A 167 -3.07 12.56 -8.46
C ASN A 167 -2.47 11.21 -8.04
N MET A 168 -1.17 11.14 -7.73
CA MET A 168 -0.51 9.93 -7.19
C MET A 168 -0.54 9.85 -5.66
N LYS A 169 -0.96 10.94 -5.00
CA LYS A 169 -1.05 11.01 -3.54
C LYS A 169 -2.10 10.06 -2.98
N THR A 170 -1.80 9.53 -1.81
CA THR A 170 -2.59 8.53 -1.10
C THR A 170 -3.56 9.17 -0.11
N ILE A 171 -4.40 8.35 0.53
CA ILE A 171 -5.13 8.76 1.73
C ILE A 171 -4.44 8.18 2.96
N PHE A 172 -4.54 8.86 4.10
CA PHE A 172 -4.23 8.29 5.41
C PHE A 172 -5.24 8.81 6.44
N ARG A 173 -5.92 7.91 7.13
CA ARG A 173 -6.81 8.22 8.24
C ARG A 173 -6.54 7.24 9.37
N ALA A 174 -6.50 7.75 10.59
CA ALA A 174 -6.27 6.93 11.77
C ALA A 174 -7.30 7.25 12.86
N VAL A 175 -7.77 6.23 13.56
CA VAL A 175 -8.70 6.36 14.69
C VAL A 175 -8.41 5.27 15.71
N GLY A 176 -8.49 5.61 17.00
CA GLY A 176 -8.23 4.68 18.08
C GLY A 176 -7.67 5.38 19.31
N PRO A 177 -7.46 4.64 20.41
CA PRO A 177 -7.01 5.19 21.69
C PRO A 177 -5.62 5.86 21.62
N ALA A 178 -4.77 5.49 20.66
CA ALA A 178 -3.44 6.07 20.50
C ALA A 178 -3.41 7.38 19.68
N PHE A 179 -4.51 7.74 19.01
CA PHE A 179 -4.56 8.88 18.11
C PHE A 179 -5.34 10.06 18.69
N LYS A 180 -4.86 11.28 18.41
CA LYS A 180 -5.61 12.51 18.71
C LYS A 180 -6.87 12.59 17.85
N GLN A 181 -7.98 12.98 18.48
CA GLN A 181 -9.24 13.19 17.77
C GLN A 181 -9.24 14.54 17.06
N GLY A 182 -9.85 14.59 15.87
CA GLY A 182 -10.00 15.82 15.08
C GLY A 182 -8.70 16.45 14.57
N LEU A 183 -7.57 15.73 14.67
CA LEU A 183 -6.29 16.23 14.21
C LEU A 183 -6.19 16.11 12.69
N VAL A 184 -5.85 17.24 12.05
CA VAL A 184 -5.44 17.29 10.65
C VAL A 184 -3.94 17.55 10.63
N VAL A 185 -3.22 16.77 9.83
CA VAL A 185 -1.77 16.80 9.73
C VAL A 185 -1.33 17.33 8.37
N GLU A 186 -0.03 17.62 8.24
CA GLU A 186 0.59 17.91 6.95
C GLU A 186 0.86 16.59 6.20
N PRO A 187 1.11 16.62 4.88
CA PRO A 187 1.51 15.42 4.15
C PRO A 187 2.81 14.83 4.70
N PHE A 188 2.94 13.51 4.61
CA PHE A 188 4.14 12.78 4.98
C PHE A 188 4.30 11.55 4.10
N GLU A 189 5.52 11.04 3.97
CA GLU A 189 5.80 9.90 3.10
C GLU A 189 5.38 8.58 3.76
N SER A 190 4.83 7.66 2.96
CA SER A 190 4.33 6.36 3.43
C SER A 190 5.40 5.47 4.08
N VAL A 191 6.69 5.69 3.77
CA VAL A 191 7.83 5.01 4.41
C VAL A 191 7.85 5.18 5.94
N ASN A 192 7.24 6.26 6.45
CA ASN A 192 7.15 6.55 7.88
C ASN A 192 6.10 5.67 8.61
N VAL A 193 5.18 5.05 7.88
CA VAL A 193 4.06 4.28 8.46
C VAL A 193 4.57 3.03 9.20
N TYR A 194 5.64 2.38 8.73
CA TYR A 194 6.23 1.22 9.42
C TYR A 194 6.68 1.57 10.84
N ALA A 195 7.34 2.71 11.01
CA ALA A 195 7.80 3.18 12.32
C ALA A 195 6.62 3.46 13.25
N LEU A 196 5.54 4.08 12.74
CA LEU A 196 4.30 4.27 13.48
C LEU A 196 3.67 2.93 13.90
N LEU A 197 3.60 1.95 13.01
CA LEU A 197 3.04 0.63 13.33
C LEU A 197 3.84 -0.05 14.45
N CYS A 198 5.17 0.02 14.40
CA CYS A 198 6.03 -0.54 15.45
C CYS A 198 5.78 0.13 16.80
N GLU A 199 5.68 1.47 16.83
CA GLU A 199 5.35 2.24 18.02
C GLU A 199 3.99 1.83 18.61
N LEU A 200 2.94 1.73 17.77
CA LEU A 200 1.59 1.35 18.21
C LEU A 200 1.52 -0.07 18.77
N LEU A 201 2.36 -0.97 18.25
CA LEU A 201 2.47 -2.35 18.71
C LEU A 201 3.42 -2.50 19.90
N GLY A 202 4.23 -1.49 20.24
CA GLY A 202 5.22 -1.59 21.31
C GLY A 202 6.42 -2.48 20.96
N ILE A 203 6.71 -2.66 19.66
CA ILE A 203 7.82 -3.49 19.17
C ILE A 203 8.99 -2.64 18.70
N THR A 204 10.20 -3.19 18.75
CA THR A 204 11.39 -2.53 18.21
C THR A 204 11.38 -2.65 16.68
N PRO A 205 11.48 -1.54 15.92
CA PRO A 205 11.56 -1.59 14.47
C PRO A 205 12.91 -2.18 14.01
N GLU A 206 12.89 -2.93 12.91
CA GLU A 206 14.09 -3.32 12.16
C GLU A 206 14.66 -2.11 11.36
N PRO A 207 15.88 -2.17 10.80
CA PRO A 207 16.40 -1.08 9.97
C PRO A 207 15.46 -0.70 8.82
N HIS A 208 15.15 0.59 8.71
CA HIS A 208 14.22 1.16 7.72
C HIS A 208 14.56 2.61 7.38
N ASP A 209 13.98 3.13 6.29
CA ASP A 209 14.19 4.52 5.84
C ASP A 209 13.20 5.54 6.44
N GLY A 210 12.10 5.07 7.07
CA GLY A 210 11.13 5.95 7.72
C GLY A 210 11.64 6.64 8.98
N SER A 211 10.89 7.64 9.47
CA SER A 211 11.15 8.39 10.69
C SER A 211 9.91 8.44 11.58
N LEU A 212 10.03 7.94 12.81
CA LEU A 212 8.98 8.07 13.82
C LEU A 212 8.79 9.52 14.29
N GLU A 213 9.82 10.36 14.17
CA GLU A 213 9.75 11.77 14.57
C GLU A 213 8.76 12.53 13.71
N ILE A 214 8.79 12.34 12.38
CA ILE A 214 7.81 12.91 11.45
C ILE A 214 6.38 12.55 11.89
N MET A 215 6.17 11.29 12.30
CA MET A 215 4.87 10.83 12.74
C MET A 215 4.45 11.48 14.06
N ARG A 216 5.39 11.67 15.01
CA ARG A 216 5.15 12.26 16.33
C ARG A 216 4.95 13.77 16.31
N GLU A 217 5.71 14.50 15.50
CA GLU A 217 5.60 15.95 15.31
C GLU A 217 4.24 16.33 14.71
N GLN A 218 3.70 15.45 13.89
CA GLN A 218 2.37 15.58 13.32
C GLN A 218 1.26 14.91 14.17
N GLY A 219 1.62 14.24 15.29
CA GLY A 219 0.74 13.83 16.41
C GLY A 219 1.22 12.55 17.13
N PRO A 220 0.85 12.19 18.38
CA PRO A 220 0.41 12.95 19.54
C PRO A 220 1.60 13.45 20.40
N ALA A 221 1.38 14.46 21.24
CA ALA A 221 2.30 14.75 22.34
C ALA A 221 2.03 13.71 23.43
N TRP A 222 2.81 12.64 23.47
CA TRP A 222 2.80 11.69 24.60
C TRP A 222 3.81 12.16 25.64
N ARG A 223 3.47 11.93 26.92
CA ARG A 223 4.38 12.15 28.05
C ARG A 223 5.55 11.20 27.87
N THR A 224 6.75 11.74 27.74
CA THR A 224 7.99 10.97 27.72
C THR A 224 8.12 10.15 29.01
N CYS A 225 7.72 8.87 28.98
CA CYS A 225 8.30 7.89 29.88
C CYS A 225 9.65 7.51 29.26
N HIS A 226 10.71 8.13 29.77
CA HIS A 226 12.08 7.76 29.41
C HIS A 226 12.27 6.24 29.61
N PRO A 227 12.87 5.52 28.64
CA PRO A 227 13.33 4.18 28.91
C PRO A 227 14.40 4.23 30.00
N HIS A 228 14.20 3.44 31.06
CA HIS A 228 15.24 3.18 32.05
C HIS A 228 16.52 2.73 31.33
N PRO A 229 17.71 3.27 31.67
CA PRO A 229 18.95 2.84 31.04
C PRO A 229 19.16 1.34 31.28
N ALA A 230 19.32 0.60 30.18
CA ALA A 230 19.69 -0.80 30.21
C ALA A 230 21.00 -0.96 31.01
N ARG A 231 20.96 -1.79 32.07
CA ARG A 231 22.16 -2.15 32.81
C ARG A 231 23.08 -3.02 31.92
N PRO A 232 24.41 -2.87 32.00
CA PRO A 232 25.32 -3.69 31.22
C PRO A 232 25.23 -5.16 31.65
N TRP A 233 25.30 -6.05 30.67
CA TRP A 233 25.35 -7.50 30.86
C TRP A 233 26.62 -7.90 31.62
N THR A 234 26.49 -8.27 32.90
CA THR A 234 27.52 -9.03 33.61
C THR A 234 27.30 -10.52 33.37
N ARG A 235 28.31 -11.17 32.79
CA ARG A 235 28.42 -12.64 32.68
C ARG A 235 28.36 -13.29 34.08
N CYS A 236 27.56 -14.35 34.23
CA CYS A 236 27.69 -15.30 35.33
C CYS A 236 28.37 -16.59 34.84
N PRO A 237 29.37 -17.15 35.56
CA PRO A 237 29.98 -18.43 35.23
C PRO A 237 29.29 -19.63 35.93
N HIS A 238 29.12 -20.70 35.15
CA HIS A 238 29.21 -22.14 35.45
C HIS A 238 28.47 -22.85 36.63
N HIS A 239 27.75 -23.93 36.21
CA HIS A 239 27.44 -25.23 36.85
C HIS A 239 26.57 -25.23 38.14
N VAL A 240 25.54 -26.08 38.29
CA VAL A 240 25.55 -27.56 38.53
C VAL A 240 24.22 -28.21 38.06
N PRO A 241 24.18 -29.48 37.59
CA PRO A 241 22.96 -30.17 37.13
C PRO A 241 22.21 -30.88 38.27
N VAL A 242 20.87 -30.97 38.18
CA VAL A 242 20.06 -31.83 39.05
C VAL A 242 19.08 -32.67 38.22
N LEU A 243 19.03 -33.96 38.55
CA LEU A 243 18.35 -35.08 37.89
C LEU A 243 16.81 -35.02 37.90
N LEU A 244 16.23 -35.63 36.87
CA LEU A 244 14.84 -36.06 36.76
C LEU A 244 14.56 -37.34 37.58
N PRO A 245 13.29 -37.52 37.97
CA PRO A 245 12.53 -38.73 37.61
C PRO A 245 11.19 -38.31 36.95
N GLY A 246 10.58 -38.99 35.98
CA GLY A 246 10.54 -40.41 35.64
C GLY A 246 9.07 -40.83 35.50
N ALA A 247 8.65 -41.18 34.26
CA ALA A 247 7.49 -41.98 33.84
C ALA A 247 6.04 -41.43 34.09
N ALA A 248 4.99 -41.73 33.31
CA ALA A 248 4.79 -42.74 32.28
C ALA A 248 3.67 -42.37 31.26
N SER A 249 3.83 -42.91 30.04
CA SER A 249 2.88 -43.44 29.05
C SER A 249 1.36 -43.18 29.16
N ALA A 250 0.74 -42.77 28.04
CA ALA A 250 -0.31 -43.57 27.38
C ALA A 250 -0.69 -43.02 25.99
N VAL A 251 -0.65 -43.93 25.03
CA VAL A 251 -1.13 -43.84 23.64
C VAL A 251 -2.66 -43.89 23.59
N ARG A 252 -3.32 -43.14 22.70
CA ARG A 252 -4.51 -43.65 22.00
C ARG A 252 -4.84 -42.91 20.69
N GLU A 253 -5.35 -43.70 19.78
CA GLU A 253 -5.46 -43.55 18.33
C GLU A 253 -6.60 -42.62 17.87
N ARG A 254 -6.48 -42.18 16.60
CA ARG A 254 -7.56 -41.57 15.80
C ARG A 254 -8.57 -42.63 15.35
N PRO A 255 -9.76 -42.20 14.87
CA PRO A 255 -9.97 -42.37 13.43
C PRO A 255 -10.68 -41.19 12.71
N ASN A 256 -10.22 -40.99 11.48
CA ASN A 256 -10.93 -40.68 10.21
C ASN A 256 -12.45 -41.02 10.16
N VAL A 257 -13.37 -40.48 9.35
CA VAL A 257 -13.46 -39.72 8.07
C VAL A 257 -14.93 -39.27 7.93
N ALA A 258 -15.25 -38.17 7.23
CA ALA A 258 -16.30 -38.13 6.19
C ALA A 258 -16.55 -36.71 5.61
N HIS A 259 -16.42 -36.62 4.29
CA HIS A 259 -16.94 -35.55 3.42
C HIS A 259 -18.45 -35.67 3.24
N VAL A 260 -19.19 -34.55 3.23
CA VAL A 260 -20.39 -34.33 2.41
C VAL A 260 -20.51 -32.83 2.09
N ALA A 261 -20.74 -32.50 0.81
CA ALA A 261 -21.17 -31.19 0.31
C ALA A 261 -22.56 -31.35 -0.37
N PRO A 262 -23.14 -30.31 -1.01
CA PRO A 262 -24.05 -29.32 -0.44
C PRO A 262 -25.51 -29.51 -0.93
N SER A 263 -26.49 -28.91 -0.23
CA SER A 263 -27.87 -28.83 -0.74
C SER A 263 -28.33 -27.37 -0.87
N GLN A 264 -28.65 -26.98 -2.10
CA GLN A 264 -29.47 -25.83 -2.45
C GLN A 264 -30.92 -26.05 -1.97
N SER A 265 -31.62 -25.00 -1.53
CA SER A 265 -33.07 -24.87 -1.76
C SER A 265 -33.62 -23.52 -1.27
N THR A 266 -34.02 -22.72 -2.26
CA THR A 266 -35.26 -21.94 -2.40
C THR A 266 -35.65 -20.80 -1.43
N ALA A 267 -35.96 -19.70 -2.09
CA ALA A 267 -36.53 -18.46 -1.59
C ALA A 267 -37.99 -18.62 -1.10
N ARG A 268 -38.33 -17.85 -0.07
CA ARG A 268 -39.70 -17.39 0.19
C ARG A 268 -39.71 -15.90 0.51
N SER A 269 -40.52 -15.19 -0.26
CA SER A 269 -40.90 -13.78 -0.13
C SER A 269 -42.07 -13.61 0.84
N SER A 270 -42.06 -12.54 1.65
CA SER A 270 -43.19 -11.68 2.09
C SER A 270 -42.74 -10.80 3.29
N PRO A 271 -43.48 -9.74 3.68
CA PRO A 271 -43.75 -8.50 2.95
C PRO A 271 -43.20 -7.25 3.70
N ALA A 272 -43.25 -6.11 3.02
CA ALA A 272 -42.79 -4.80 3.50
C ALA A 272 -43.42 -4.38 4.84
N THR A 273 -42.57 -3.94 5.76
CA THR A 273 -42.96 -3.22 6.98
C THR A 273 -42.25 -1.86 7.04
N SER A 274 -43.02 -0.87 7.46
CA SER A 274 -42.80 0.57 7.57
C SER A 274 -41.40 1.04 8.00
N MET A 275 -40.89 2.06 7.29
CA MET A 275 -39.70 2.83 7.67
C MET A 275 -39.97 3.77 8.85
N PRO A 276 -39.06 3.83 9.85
CA PRO A 276 -38.91 4.99 10.72
C PRO A 276 -37.87 5.98 10.18
N CYS A 277 -38.07 7.26 10.50
CA CYS A 277 -37.25 8.43 10.18
C CYS A 277 -35.73 8.20 10.19
N LEU A 278 -35.07 8.71 9.14
CA LEU A 278 -33.62 8.92 9.06
C LEU A 278 -33.17 9.99 10.06
N PRO A 279 -32.19 9.73 10.93
CA PRO A 279 -31.47 10.80 11.61
C PRO A 279 -30.52 11.52 10.63
N GLN A 280 -30.37 12.81 10.86
CA GLN A 280 -29.59 13.77 10.07
C GLN A 280 -28.15 13.32 9.84
N ARG A 281 -27.64 13.57 8.61
CA ARG A 281 -26.24 13.34 8.23
C ARG A 281 -25.32 14.22 9.09
N PRO A 282 -24.27 13.67 9.72
CA PRO A 282 -23.15 14.48 10.15
C PRO A 282 -22.39 15.02 8.93
N GLU A 283 -21.85 16.21 9.12
CA GLU A 283 -21.24 17.09 8.14
C GLU A 283 -20.07 16.46 7.35
N GLY A 284 -19.79 17.04 6.18
CA GLY A 284 -19.01 16.48 5.10
C GLY A 284 -17.57 16.07 5.45
N LEU A 285 -17.15 14.97 4.81
CA LEU A 285 -15.76 14.53 4.75
C LEU A 285 -14.92 15.54 3.95
N HIS A 286 -14.05 16.27 4.63
CA HIS A 286 -12.92 16.94 3.98
C HIS A 286 -11.78 15.93 3.77
N PHE A 287 -11.31 15.84 2.53
CA PHE A 287 -10.21 14.97 2.11
C PHE A 287 -8.90 15.78 2.14
N LYS A 288 -7.84 15.20 2.70
CA LYS A 288 -6.46 15.65 2.47
C LYS A 288 -5.66 14.49 1.88
N HIS A 289 -4.84 14.84 0.90
CA HIS A 289 -3.94 13.96 0.18
C HIS A 289 -2.65 13.78 0.99
N VAL A 290 -2.09 12.57 0.96
CA VAL A 290 -0.86 12.14 1.65
C VAL A 290 0.20 11.85 0.62
#